data_AF-A0AAZ3NWY5-F1
#
_entry.id   AF-A0AAZ3NWY5-F1
#
_cell.length_a   1.000
_cell.length_b   1.000
_cell.length_c   1.000
_cell.angle_alpha   90.00
_cell.angle_beta   90.00
_cell.angle_gamma   90.00
#
_symmetry.space_group_name_H-M   'P 1'
#
loop_
_entity.id
_entity.type
_entity.pdbx_description
1 polymer ?
#
loop_
_entity_poly.entity_id
_entity_poly.type
_entity_poly.pdbx_seq_one_letter_code
_entity_poly.pdbx_strand_id
1 'polypeptide(L)'
;MILVNNTMDINEDDEQLGETSEEDDSELSDGEEGLKQCLADFRKNTLPWVERLDMVNLPADDIVAKSEGRLDNKASGDLNPDDDFQREMFFYRQAQAAVLEAMPRLLKLKIATKRPEDYFAEMAKSDQQMQKIRKKLIMKQTMMEKSEKAKKLREQRKYGKKVQVEVIQKRQKEKKAMMYAVKKYQKGMTDKLDFLEGDQKTAKGGAPAKGGSGKTAGGQTPDKKAMNKKGPNAKRKYKDQRFGFGGKKSGTKWNTKDSHNDVSGFRAKVAHGKGGKGGKGGKAGPGGKGGRGPSKGGTKRPGKNARKKMKGRS
;
A
#
# COMPACT_ATOMS: atom_id res chain seq x y z
N MET A 1 -38.79 112.22 -18.53
CA MET A 1 -38.63 112.65 -17.12
C MET A 1 -38.00 111.50 -16.38
N ILE A 2 -36.68 111.51 -16.17
CA ILE A 2 -35.96 112.01 -14.98
C ILE A 2 -35.95 110.96 -13.85
N LEU A 3 -34.75 110.38 -13.62
CA LEU A 3 -34.00 110.15 -12.36
C LEU A 3 -34.70 109.47 -11.16
N VAL A 4 -34.11 108.66 -10.27
CA VAL A 4 -32.89 107.83 -10.12
C VAL A 4 -32.87 107.41 -8.61
N ASN A 5 -32.28 106.24 -8.28
CA ASN A 5 -31.72 105.78 -6.99
C ASN A 5 -32.56 105.11 -5.87
N ASN A 6 -32.26 103.81 -5.66
CA ASN A 6 -31.63 103.12 -4.50
C ASN A 6 -31.84 103.63 -3.05
N THR A 7 -32.12 102.71 -2.10
CA THR A 7 -31.22 102.25 -0.98
C THR A 7 -31.90 101.12 -0.14
N MET A 8 -31.05 100.31 0.52
CA MET A 8 -31.14 98.97 1.17
C MET A 8 -31.94 98.83 2.49
N ASP A 9 -32.30 97.58 2.86
CA ASP A 9 -31.96 96.84 4.11
C ASP A 9 -32.91 95.61 4.25
N ILE A 10 -32.46 94.35 4.08
CA ILE A 10 -31.84 93.40 5.03
C ILE A 10 -32.69 93.12 6.28
N ASN A 11 -33.22 91.88 6.37
CA ASN A 11 -33.36 90.98 7.55
C ASN A 11 -34.12 89.72 7.06
N GLU A 12 -33.44 88.58 6.88
CA GLU A 12 -33.24 87.50 7.86
C GLU A 12 -34.52 86.67 8.11
N ASP A 13 -34.76 85.69 7.22
CA ASP A 13 -35.66 84.57 7.46
C ASP A 13 -34.85 83.26 7.42
N ASP A 14 -34.92 82.54 8.55
CA ASP A 14 -34.81 81.10 8.81
C ASP A 14 -34.24 80.16 7.74
N GLU A 15 -33.21 79.37 8.10
CA GLU A 15 -33.35 77.90 8.15
C GLU A 15 -32.12 77.20 8.79
N GLN A 16 -32.35 76.77 10.03
CA GLN A 16 -31.96 75.48 10.62
C GLN A 16 -30.67 74.79 10.14
N LEU A 17 -29.64 74.89 10.99
CA LEU A 17 -28.46 74.02 11.07
C LEU A 17 -28.85 72.53 11.10
N GLY A 18 -28.70 71.87 9.96
CA GLY A 18 -28.62 70.41 9.83
C GLY A 18 -27.31 70.07 9.13
N GLU A 19 -26.25 69.93 9.93
CA GLU A 19 -24.96 69.38 9.51
C GLU A 19 -25.19 67.92 9.09
N THR A 20 -25.57 67.73 7.82
CA THR A 20 -25.51 66.43 7.17
C THR A 20 -24.09 66.29 6.67
N SER A 21 -23.32 65.51 7.41
CA SER A 21 -22.09 64.90 6.93
C SER A 21 -22.40 64.14 5.64
N GLU A 22 -22.16 64.76 4.50
CA GLU A 22 -21.90 64.06 3.25
C GLU A 22 -20.57 63.31 3.44
N GLU A 23 -20.66 62.20 4.16
CA GLU A 23 -19.75 61.07 3.96
C GLU A 23 -20.02 60.62 2.53
N ASP A 24 -19.25 61.15 1.58
CA ASP A 24 -19.02 60.51 0.29
C ASP A 24 -18.42 59.13 0.59
N ASP A 25 -19.28 58.17 0.92
CA ASP A 25 -19.02 56.75 0.70
C ASP A 25 -18.84 56.61 -0.81
N SER A 26 -17.62 56.88 -1.26
CA SER A 26 -17.15 56.44 -2.56
C SER A 26 -17.24 54.93 -2.53
N GLU A 27 -18.40 54.39 -2.93
CA GLU A 27 -18.52 53.04 -3.41
C GLU A 27 -17.33 52.86 -4.34
N LEU A 28 -16.40 51.98 -3.95
CA LEU A 28 -15.31 51.53 -4.80
C LEU A 28 -15.98 50.90 -6.03
N SER A 29 -16.36 51.73 -7.01
CA SER A 29 -16.89 51.26 -8.27
C SER A 29 -15.72 50.50 -8.88
N ASP A 30 -15.87 49.17 -8.94
CA ASP A 30 -14.78 48.22 -9.18
C ASP A 30 -14.37 48.22 -10.67
N GLY A 31 -14.36 49.41 -11.30
CA GLY A 31 -14.04 49.64 -12.69
C GLY A 31 -14.82 48.74 -13.66
N GLU A 32 -16.02 48.27 -13.29
CA GLU A 32 -16.72 47.20 -14.00
C GLU A 32 -16.94 47.55 -15.48
N GLU A 33 -17.27 48.82 -15.76
CA GLU A 33 -17.43 49.34 -17.12
C GLU A 33 -16.12 49.34 -17.90
N GLY A 34 -15.01 49.71 -17.25
CA GLY A 34 -13.66 49.65 -17.83
C GLY A 34 -13.21 48.21 -18.12
N LEU A 35 -13.52 47.27 -17.22
CA LEU A 35 -13.25 45.85 -17.43
C LEU A 35 -14.09 45.27 -18.58
N LYS A 36 -15.37 45.66 -18.68
CA LYS A 36 -16.24 45.30 -19.80
C LYS A 36 -15.71 45.85 -21.13
N GLN A 37 -15.21 47.08 -21.16
CA GLN A 37 -14.60 47.68 -22.35
C GLN A 37 -13.31 46.94 -22.76
N CYS A 38 -12.40 46.69 -21.83
CA CYS A 38 -11.18 45.91 -22.08
C CYS A 38 -11.49 44.50 -22.61
N LEU A 39 -12.51 43.83 -22.03
CA LEU A 39 -12.95 42.52 -22.49
C LEU A 39 -13.59 42.57 -23.88
N ALA A 40 -14.32 43.63 -24.20
CA ALA A 40 -14.84 43.85 -25.55
C ALA A 40 -13.71 44.02 -26.57
N ASP A 41 -12.64 44.71 -26.21
CA ASP A 41 -11.46 44.87 -27.07
C ASP A 41 -10.70 43.55 -27.26
N PHE A 42 -10.55 42.72 -26.22
CA PHE A 42 -10.00 41.37 -26.38
C PHE A 42 -10.84 40.48 -27.28
N ARG A 43 -12.17 40.62 -27.25
CA ARG A 43 -13.09 39.85 -28.12
C ARG A 43 -13.04 40.28 -29.60
N LYS A 44 -12.59 41.49 -29.92
CA LYS A 44 -12.47 41.94 -31.33
C LYS A 44 -11.35 41.20 -32.08
N ASN A 45 -10.29 40.79 -31.38
CA ASN A 45 -9.12 40.12 -31.97
C ASN A 45 -9.06 38.62 -31.69
N THR A 46 -10.19 37.99 -31.33
CA THR A 46 -10.17 36.58 -30.96
C THR A 46 -10.03 35.64 -32.16
N LEU A 47 -8.97 34.82 -32.11
CA LEU A 47 -8.72 33.71 -33.02
C LEU A 47 -9.88 32.68 -33.00
N PRO A 48 -10.04 31.88 -34.06
CA PRO A 48 -10.97 30.76 -34.08
C PRO A 48 -10.78 29.87 -32.85
N TRP A 49 -11.88 29.36 -32.29
CA TRP A 49 -11.85 28.55 -31.06
C TRP A 49 -10.87 27.36 -31.14
N VAL A 50 -10.64 26.81 -32.33
CA VAL A 50 -9.69 25.71 -32.58
C VAL A 50 -8.26 26.02 -32.15
N GLU A 51 -7.84 27.29 -32.27
CA GLU A 51 -6.49 27.72 -31.91
C GLU A 51 -6.36 28.03 -30.41
N ARG A 52 -7.49 28.32 -29.75
CA ARG A 52 -7.54 28.65 -28.32
C ARG A 52 -7.79 27.43 -27.44
N LEU A 53 -8.66 26.52 -27.90
CA LEU A 53 -9.15 25.34 -27.19
C LEU A 53 -9.63 25.65 -25.75
N ASP A 54 -10.13 26.87 -25.54
CA ASP A 54 -10.59 27.36 -24.25
C ASP A 54 -11.97 26.78 -23.92
N MET A 55 -12.11 26.25 -22.70
CA MET A 55 -13.35 25.65 -22.19
C MET A 55 -13.59 26.16 -20.78
N VAL A 56 -14.80 26.63 -20.52
CA VAL A 56 -15.23 27.11 -19.20
C VAL A 56 -16.38 26.22 -18.75
N ASN A 57 -16.02 25.18 -18.02
CA ASN A 57 -16.96 24.11 -17.68
C ASN A 57 -17.09 23.97 -16.17
N LEU A 58 -18.31 23.63 -15.75
CA LEU A 58 -18.58 23.11 -14.43
C LEU A 58 -18.06 21.67 -14.31
N PRO A 59 -17.82 21.17 -13.09
CA PRO A 59 -17.35 19.80 -12.87
C PRO A 59 -18.27 18.75 -13.50
N ALA A 60 -17.66 17.68 -14.03
CA ALA A 60 -18.41 16.54 -14.52
C ALA A 60 -19.12 15.81 -13.37
N ASP A 61 -20.31 15.35 -13.69
CA ASP A 61 -21.12 14.54 -12.79
C ASP A 61 -20.43 13.24 -12.39
N ASP A 62 -20.51 12.86 -11.11
CA ASP A 62 -19.97 11.60 -10.64
C ASP A 62 -20.97 10.46 -10.91
N ILE A 63 -20.76 9.78 -12.05
CA ILE A 63 -21.58 8.64 -12.48
C ILE A 63 -21.64 7.54 -11.40
N VAL A 64 -20.56 7.34 -10.64
CA VAL A 64 -20.50 6.31 -9.59
C VAL A 64 -21.34 6.74 -8.40
N ALA A 65 -21.16 7.97 -7.91
CA ALA A 65 -21.96 8.50 -6.79
C ALA A 65 -23.45 8.54 -7.13
N LYS A 66 -23.81 8.94 -8.36
CA LYS A 66 -25.18 8.87 -8.87
C LYS A 66 -25.74 7.46 -8.88
N SER A 67 -24.94 6.47 -9.33
CA SER A 67 -25.38 5.07 -9.35
C SER A 67 -25.55 4.49 -7.95
N GLU A 68 -24.82 5.01 -6.97
CA GLU A 68 -24.92 4.64 -5.55
C GLU A 68 -25.98 5.45 -4.80
N GLY A 69 -26.73 6.34 -5.48
CA GLY A 69 -27.77 7.18 -4.88
C GLY A 69 -27.23 8.26 -3.93
N ARG A 70 -25.92 8.53 -3.96
CA ARG A 70 -25.30 9.61 -3.20
C ARG A 70 -25.56 10.92 -3.96
N LEU A 71 -26.17 11.89 -3.27
CA LEU A 71 -26.41 13.21 -3.85
C LEU A 71 -25.07 13.86 -4.16
N ASP A 72 -24.85 14.17 -5.43
CA ASP A 72 -23.71 14.97 -5.85
C ASP A 72 -23.90 16.39 -5.28
N ASN A 73 -22.91 16.90 -4.54
CA ASN A 73 -22.79 18.31 -4.21
C ASN A 73 -22.43 19.08 -5.50
N LYS A 74 -23.40 19.15 -6.42
CA LYS A 74 -23.24 19.56 -7.82
C LYS A 74 -23.02 21.05 -8.03
N ALA A 75 -23.24 21.87 -7.00
CA ALA A 75 -23.36 23.31 -7.17
C ALA A 75 -23.02 24.14 -5.94
N SER A 76 -22.96 23.53 -4.75
CA SER A 76 -22.50 24.23 -3.57
C SER A 76 -20.98 24.32 -3.68
N GLY A 77 -20.45 25.52 -3.95
CA GLY A 77 -19.04 25.85 -3.75
C GLY A 77 -18.55 25.68 -2.30
N ASP A 78 -19.30 24.96 -1.48
CA ASP A 78 -19.00 24.48 -0.14
C ASP A 78 -18.13 23.23 -0.21
N LEU A 79 -17.03 23.32 -0.98
CA LEU A 79 -15.94 22.38 -0.90
C LEU A 79 -15.02 22.88 0.18
N ASN A 80 -14.65 22.01 1.12
CA ASN A 80 -13.64 22.37 2.11
C ASN A 80 -12.31 22.63 1.37
N PRO A 81 -11.81 23.88 1.32
CA PRO A 81 -10.59 24.19 0.58
C PRO A 81 -9.36 23.49 1.18
N ASP A 82 -9.40 23.09 2.44
CA ASP A 82 -8.28 22.43 3.14
C ASP A 82 -8.22 20.92 2.87
N ASP A 83 -9.30 20.31 2.37
CA ASP A 83 -9.32 18.89 2.00
C ASP A 83 -8.77 18.68 0.58
N ASP A 84 -7.50 18.29 0.51
CA ASP A 84 -6.78 18.03 -0.74
C ASP A 84 -7.47 16.98 -1.61
N PHE A 85 -8.09 15.94 -1.03
CA PHE A 85 -8.74 14.90 -1.82
C PHE A 85 -10.01 15.41 -2.52
N GLN A 86 -10.80 16.23 -1.82
CA GLN A 86 -11.99 16.83 -2.40
C GLN A 86 -11.61 17.84 -3.49
N ARG A 87 -10.60 18.65 -3.23
CA ARG A 87 -10.08 19.64 -4.18
C ARG A 87 -9.50 18.99 -5.45
N GLU A 88 -8.64 17.99 -5.30
CA GLU A 88 -8.07 17.24 -6.43
C GLU A 88 -9.16 16.51 -7.23
N MET A 89 -10.16 15.94 -6.56
CA MET A 89 -11.30 15.33 -7.24
C MET A 89 -12.10 16.36 -8.04
N PHE A 90 -12.33 17.56 -7.49
CA PHE A 90 -13.01 18.64 -8.21
C PHE A 90 -12.27 19.05 -9.47
N PHE A 91 -10.95 19.29 -9.39
CA PHE A 91 -10.12 19.62 -10.55
C PHE A 91 -10.14 18.51 -11.60
N TYR A 92 -10.07 17.26 -11.16
CA TYR A 92 -10.17 16.11 -12.05
C TYR A 92 -11.51 16.07 -12.80
N ARG A 93 -12.62 16.30 -12.09
CA ARG A 93 -13.97 16.31 -12.68
C ARG A 93 -14.18 17.50 -13.62
N GLN A 94 -13.63 18.67 -13.30
CA GLN A 94 -13.68 19.83 -14.18
C GLN A 94 -12.91 19.59 -15.48
N ALA A 95 -11.70 19.03 -15.39
CA ALA A 95 -10.93 18.61 -16.56
C ALA A 95 -11.65 17.54 -17.38
N GLN A 96 -12.31 16.58 -16.72
CA GLN A 96 -13.12 15.56 -17.38
C GLN A 96 -14.28 16.17 -18.18
N ALA A 97 -15.00 17.14 -17.61
CA ALA A 97 -16.08 17.84 -18.30
C ALA A 97 -15.58 18.58 -19.55
N ALA A 98 -14.45 19.28 -19.42
CA ALA A 98 -13.82 19.98 -20.54
C ALA A 98 -13.47 19.03 -21.69
N VAL A 99 -12.89 17.87 -21.39
CA VAL A 99 -12.55 16.85 -22.40
C VAL A 99 -13.81 16.28 -23.06
N LEU A 100 -14.84 15.95 -22.27
CA LEU A 100 -16.09 15.40 -22.79
C LEU A 100 -16.80 16.34 -23.77
N GLU A 101 -16.70 17.65 -23.55
CA GLU A 101 -17.31 18.64 -24.43
C GLU A 101 -16.40 19.03 -25.61
N ALA A 102 -15.09 19.13 -25.40
CA ALA A 102 -14.14 19.49 -26.44
C ALA A 102 -14.00 18.39 -27.51
N MET A 103 -14.02 17.12 -27.12
CA MET A 103 -13.82 15.99 -28.04
C MET A 103 -14.85 15.95 -29.19
N PRO A 104 -16.18 16.05 -28.94
CA PRO A 104 -17.17 16.16 -30.00
C PRO A 104 -16.98 17.38 -30.91
N ARG A 105 -16.57 18.53 -30.36
CA ARG A 105 -16.31 19.75 -31.13
C ARG A 105 -15.14 19.55 -32.10
N LEU A 106 -14.05 18.93 -31.65
CA LEU A 106 -12.88 18.62 -32.48
C LEU A 106 -13.18 17.57 -33.57
N LEU A 107 -14.00 16.57 -33.24
CA LEU A 107 -14.43 15.56 -34.22
C LEU A 107 -15.29 16.16 -35.33
N LYS A 108 -16.20 17.11 -35.01
CA LYS A 108 -16.99 17.84 -36.03
C LYS A 108 -16.10 18.62 -37.01
N LEU A 109 -14.99 19.14 -36.51
CA LEU A 109 -13.98 19.87 -37.29
C LEU A 109 -13.00 18.93 -38.02
N LYS A 110 -13.18 17.60 -37.90
CA LYS A 110 -12.33 16.57 -38.51
C LYS A 110 -10.86 16.63 -38.09
N ILE A 111 -10.59 17.08 -36.87
CA ILE A 111 -9.23 17.14 -36.29
C ILE A 111 -8.91 15.81 -35.60
N ALA A 112 -7.73 15.23 -35.88
CA ALA A 112 -7.27 14.01 -35.23
C ALA A 112 -6.86 14.28 -33.77
N THR A 113 -7.57 13.68 -32.82
CA THR A 113 -7.37 13.94 -31.38
C THR A 113 -6.53 12.89 -30.66
N LYS A 114 -6.56 11.63 -31.12
CA LYS A 114 -5.82 10.53 -30.50
C LYS A 114 -4.40 10.45 -31.04
N ARG A 115 -3.41 10.47 -30.14
CA ARG A 115 -2.00 10.19 -30.48
C ARG A 115 -1.84 8.73 -30.91
N PRO A 116 -1.36 8.44 -32.13
CA PRO A 116 -1.04 7.08 -32.56
C PRO A 116 0.13 6.47 -31.76
N GLU A 117 0.13 5.15 -31.57
CA GLU A 117 1.19 4.45 -30.83
C GLU A 117 2.53 4.47 -31.58
N ASP A 118 2.48 4.50 -32.92
CA ASP A 118 3.65 4.51 -33.81
C ASP A 118 4.20 5.92 -34.09
N TYR A 119 3.63 6.96 -33.46
CA TYR A 119 4.10 8.33 -33.61
C TYR A 119 5.09 8.69 -32.48
N PHE A 120 6.38 8.53 -32.77
CA PHE A 120 7.49 8.83 -31.85
C PHE A 120 7.93 10.30 -31.96
N ALA A 121 7.35 11.14 -31.13
CA ALA A 121 7.77 12.53 -30.92
C ALA A 121 8.31 12.72 -29.50
N GLU A 122 9.02 13.82 -29.27
CA GLU A 122 9.48 14.18 -27.94
C GLU A 122 8.28 14.38 -26.99
N MET A 123 8.33 13.69 -25.84
CA MET A 123 7.30 13.77 -24.81
C MET A 123 7.79 14.64 -23.64
N ALA A 124 6.86 15.24 -22.89
CA ALA A 124 7.19 16.08 -21.73
C ALA A 124 8.06 15.39 -20.65
N LYS A 125 8.13 14.05 -20.63
CA LYS A 125 9.00 13.27 -19.74
C LYS A 125 9.75 12.21 -20.54
N SER A 126 11.03 12.03 -20.23
CA SER A 126 11.86 11.01 -20.87
C SER A 126 11.41 9.58 -20.53
N ASP A 127 11.62 8.66 -21.47
CA ASP A 127 11.31 7.23 -21.27
C ASP A 127 12.07 6.62 -20.11
N GLN A 128 13.32 7.04 -19.90
CA GLN A 128 14.12 6.60 -18.75
C GLN A 128 13.45 6.98 -17.42
N GLN A 129 12.87 8.17 -17.32
CA GLN A 129 12.11 8.59 -16.14
C GLN A 129 10.83 7.77 -15.99
N MET A 130 10.08 7.53 -17.07
CA MET A 130 8.86 6.72 -17.03
C MET A 130 9.13 5.25 -16.67
N GLN A 131 10.25 4.68 -17.10
CA GLN A 131 10.69 3.35 -16.65
C GLN A 131 11.01 3.32 -15.15
N LYS A 132 11.62 4.37 -14.59
CA LYS A 132 11.86 4.48 -13.14
C LYS A 132 10.54 4.55 -12.36
N ILE A 133 9.57 5.31 -12.85
CA ILE A 133 8.23 5.40 -12.24
C ILE A 133 7.52 4.04 -12.28
N ARG A 134 7.49 3.37 -13.44
CA ARG A 134 6.92 2.03 -13.60
C ARG A 134 7.54 1.01 -12.65
N LYS A 135 8.88 0.98 -12.52
CA LYS A 135 9.59 0.12 -11.56
C LYS A 135 9.14 0.37 -10.13
N LYS A 136 8.94 1.63 -9.71
CA LYS A 136 8.44 1.96 -8.37
C LYS A 136 7.00 1.52 -8.15
N LEU A 137 6.13 1.66 -9.14
CA LEU A 137 4.73 1.21 -9.06
C LEU A 137 4.65 -0.32 -8.90
N ILE A 138 5.36 -1.07 -9.74
CA ILE A 138 5.45 -2.54 -9.66
C ILE A 138 6.03 -2.97 -8.30
N MET A 139 7.06 -2.26 -7.81
CA MET A 139 7.63 -2.54 -6.49
C MET A 139 6.59 -2.34 -5.37
N LYS A 140 5.80 -1.25 -5.39
CA LYS A 140 4.72 -1.03 -4.41
C LYS A 140 3.65 -2.12 -4.47
N GLN A 141 3.20 -2.46 -5.67
CA GLN A 141 2.20 -3.51 -5.90
C GLN A 141 2.68 -4.86 -5.35
N THR A 142 3.89 -5.28 -5.71
CA THR A 142 4.46 -6.54 -5.24
C THR A 142 4.72 -6.56 -3.74
N MET A 143 5.03 -5.42 -3.11
CA MET A 143 5.13 -5.32 -1.64
C MET A 143 3.78 -5.52 -0.96
N MET A 144 2.72 -4.88 -1.50
CA MET A 144 1.35 -5.03 -0.99
C MET A 144 0.89 -6.49 -1.08
N GLU A 145 1.01 -7.10 -2.26
CA GLU A 145 0.66 -8.51 -2.49
C GLU A 145 1.44 -9.47 -1.59
N LYS A 146 2.74 -9.23 -1.38
CA LYS A 146 3.56 -10.05 -0.47
C LYS A 146 3.07 -9.93 0.97
N SER A 147 2.67 -8.73 1.39
CA SER A 147 2.14 -8.50 2.74
C SER A 147 0.81 -9.21 2.96
N GLU A 148 -0.08 -9.21 1.95
CA GLU A 148 -1.37 -9.91 1.98
C GLU A 148 -1.18 -11.43 1.95
N LYS A 149 -0.32 -11.94 1.07
CA LYS A 149 0.06 -13.36 1.03
C LYS A 149 0.64 -13.80 2.38
N ALA A 150 1.45 -12.96 3.03
CA ALA A 150 1.99 -13.26 4.36
C ALA A 150 0.91 -13.28 5.44
N LYS A 151 -0.09 -12.37 5.41
CA LYS A 151 -1.24 -12.40 6.32
C LYS A 151 -2.06 -13.69 6.14
N LYS A 152 -2.41 -14.04 4.89
CA LYS A 152 -3.13 -15.27 4.55
C LYS A 152 -2.39 -16.53 5.01
N LEU A 153 -1.07 -16.60 4.79
CA LEU A 153 -0.25 -17.73 5.27
C LEU A 153 -0.21 -17.82 6.80
N ARG A 154 -0.22 -16.69 7.52
CA ARG A 154 -0.28 -16.69 9.00
C ARG A 154 -1.62 -17.20 9.50
N GLU A 155 -2.71 -16.80 8.87
CA GLU A 155 -4.07 -17.28 9.20
C GLU A 155 -4.24 -18.76 8.92
N GLN A 156 -3.80 -19.25 7.76
CA GLN A 156 -3.80 -20.67 7.43
C GLN A 156 -2.99 -21.50 8.43
N ARG A 157 -1.83 -21.00 8.90
CA ARG A 157 -1.06 -21.67 9.95
C ARG A 157 -1.77 -21.70 11.29
N LYS A 158 -2.48 -20.63 11.66
CA LYS A 158 -3.30 -20.59 12.90
C LYS A 158 -4.46 -21.57 12.81
N TYR A 159 -5.18 -21.56 11.69
CA TYR A 159 -6.31 -22.47 11.45
C TYR A 159 -5.85 -23.93 11.40
N GLY A 160 -4.76 -24.24 10.69
CA GLY A 160 -4.19 -25.58 10.63
C GLY A 160 -3.85 -26.16 12.00
N LYS A 161 -3.34 -25.33 12.93
CA LYS A 161 -3.12 -25.76 14.32
C LYS A 161 -4.42 -26.07 15.06
N LYS A 162 -5.46 -25.24 14.90
CA LYS A 162 -6.79 -25.49 15.50
C LYS A 162 -7.40 -26.78 14.96
N VAL A 163 -7.36 -26.97 13.64
CA VAL A 163 -7.85 -28.18 12.97
C VAL A 163 -7.12 -29.43 13.47
N GLN A 164 -5.79 -29.39 13.61
CA GLN A 164 -5.04 -30.52 14.15
C GLN A 164 -5.50 -30.90 15.57
N VAL A 165 -5.70 -29.92 16.44
CA VAL A 165 -6.19 -30.16 17.82
C VAL A 165 -7.62 -30.72 17.79
N GLU A 166 -8.50 -30.13 16.99
CA GLU A 166 -9.90 -30.55 16.86
C GLU A 166 -10.01 -31.98 16.31
N VAL A 167 -9.22 -32.33 15.29
CA VAL A 167 -9.17 -33.69 14.73
C VAL A 167 -8.69 -34.70 15.77
N ILE A 168 -7.66 -34.37 16.56
CA ILE A 168 -7.19 -35.27 17.63
C ILE A 168 -8.28 -35.44 18.70
N GLN A 169 -8.95 -34.36 19.10
CA GLN A 169 -10.06 -34.42 20.07
C GLN A 169 -11.25 -35.23 19.54
N LYS A 170 -11.65 -35.05 18.28
CA LYS A 170 -12.70 -35.83 17.62
C LYS A 170 -12.34 -37.32 17.61
N ARG A 171 -11.14 -37.68 17.16
CA ARG A 171 -10.64 -39.07 17.18
C ARG A 171 -10.62 -39.68 18.58
N GLN A 172 -10.23 -38.90 19.59
CA GLN A 172 -10.25 -39.38 20.98
C GLN A 172 -11.69 -39.56 21.51
N LYS A 173 -12.61 -38.67 21.17
CA LYS A 173 -14.04 -38.79 21.52
C LYS A 173 -14.67 -40.00 20.84
N GLU A 174 -14.44 -40.18 19.54
CA GLU A 174 -14.88 -41.35 18.76
C GLU A 174 -14.33 -42.64 19.36
N LYS A 175 -13.03 -42.70 19.67
CA LYS A 175 -12.42 -43.87 20.32
C LYS A 175 -13.03 -44.15 21.70
N LYS A 176 -13.27 -43.12 22.51
CA LYS A 176 -13.93 -43.27 23.82
C LYS A 176 -15.37 -43.75 23.68
N ALA A 177 -16.13 -43.21 22.73
CA ALA A 177 -17.50 -43.62 22.43
C ALA A 177 -17.56 -45.08 21.98
N MET A 178 -16.66 -45.48 21.06
CA MET A 178 -16.48 -46.86 20.62
C MET A 178 -16.15 -47.79 21.81
N MET A 179 -15.16 -47.44 22.64
CA MET A 179 -14.78 -48.25 23.80
C MET A 179 -15.92 -48.35 24.85
N TYR A 180 -16.71 -47.29 25.01
CA TYR A 180 -17.87 -47.30 25.89
C TYR A 180 -18.98 -48.20 25.34
N ALA A 181 -19.28 -48.14 24.03
CA ALA A 181 -20.24 -49.02 23.38
C ALA A 181 -19.83 -50.50 23.52
N VAL A 182 -18.55 -50.83 23.29
CA VAL A 182 -18.02 -52.20 23.48
C VAL A 182 -18.16 -52.66 24.94
N LYS A 183 -17.81 -51.82 25.93
CA LYS A 183 -17.98 -52.16 27.35
C LYS A 183 -19.45 -52.34 27.75
N LYS A 184 -20.35 -51.56 27.17
CA LYS A 184 -21.80 -51.66 27.42
C LYS A 184 -22.39 -52.96 26.87
N TYR A 185 -21.94 -53.37 25.68
CA TYR A 185 -22.25 -54.66 25.07
C TYR A 185 -21.68 -55.83 25.89
N GLN A 186 -20.40 -55.78 26.29
CA GLN A 186 -19.79 -56.82 27.14
C GLN A 186 -20.49 -57.01 28.50
N LYS A 187 -21.11 -55.95 29.04
CA LYS A 187 -21.87 -56.00 30.29
C LYS A 187 -23.33 -56.46 30.10
N GLY A 188 -23.74 -56.82 28.88
CA GLY A 188 -25.10 -57.31 28.60
C GLY A 188 -26.21 -56.26 28.70
N MET A 189 -25.85 -54.97 28.79
CA MET A 189 -26.83 -53.87 28.93
C MET A 189 -27.46 -53.43 27.59
N THR A 190 -26.93 -53.91 26.46
CA THR A 190 -27.44 -53.61 25.12
C THR A 190 -27.21 -54.82 24.22
N ASP A 191 -28.29 -55.36 23.65
CA ASP A 191 -28.28 -56.60 22.86
C ASP A 191 -28.05 -56.36 21.35
N LYS A 192 -28.11 -55.10 20.89
CA LYS A 192 -27.94 -54.71 19.48
C LYS A 192 -26.58 -54.06 19.24
N LEU A 193 -25.80 -54.62 18.31
CA LEU A 193 -24.50 -54.11 17.83
C LEU A 193 -24.65 -52.91 16.89
N ASP A 194 -25.37 -51.87 17.32
CA ASP A 194 -25.66 -50.68 16.50
C ASP A 194 -24.40 -49.87 16.13
N PHE A 195 -23.31 -50.05 16.89
CA PHE A 195 -21.99 -49.48 16.58
C PHE A 195 -21.32 -50.10 15.34
N LEU A 196 -21.69 -51.31 14.93
CA LEU A 196 -21.10 -52.00 13.76
C LEU A 196 -21.94 -51.84 12.47
N GLU A 197 -23.23 -51.50 12.60
CA GLU A 197 -24.16 -51.39 11.46
C GLU A 197 -24.10 -50.04 10.71
N GLY A 198 -23.40 -49.05 11.28
CA GLY A 198 -23.33 -47.66 10.76
C GLY A 198 -22.57 -47.45 9.45
N ASP A 199 -22.03 -48.50 8.82
CA ASP A 199 -21.35 -48.40 7.51
C ASP A 199 -21.71 -49.55 6.53
N GLN A 200 -22.63 -50.46 6.90
CA GLN A 200 -23.02 -51.61 6.05
C GLN A 200 -24.38 -51.47 5.34
N LYS A 201 -25.14 -50.38 5.58
CA LYS A 201 -26.47 -50.18 4.97
C LYS A 201 -26.45 -49.47 3.60
N THR A 202 -25.40 -49.64 2.81
CA THR A 202 -25.36 -49.21 1.39
C THR A 202 -24.92 -50.30 0.40
N ALA A 203 -24.74 -51.55 0.84
CA ALA A 203 -24.16 -52.61 0.00
C ALA A 203 -25.06 -53.83 -0.29
N LYS A 204 -26.40 -53.71 -0.20
CA LYS A 204 -27.31 -54.75 -0.72
C LYS A 204 -28.52 -54.16 -1.44
N GLY A 205 -28.39 -54.06 -2.75
CA GLY A 205 -29.49 -53.76 -3.68
C GLY A 205 -29.04 -53.89 -5.13
N GLY A 206 -29.10 -55.10 -5.68
CA GLY A 206 -29.16 -55.34 -7.12
C GLY A 206 -27.83 -55.58 -7.84
N ALA A 207 -27.58 -56.85 -8.18
CA ALA A 207 -26.92 -57.22 -9.44
C ALA A 207 -28.05 -57.73 -10.37
N PRO A 208 -27.93 -57.69 -11.72
CA PRO A 208 -26.86 -58.42 -12.39
C PRO A 208 -26.26 -57.82 -13.69
N ALA A 209 -25.12 -58.42 -14.04
CA ALA A 209 -24.59 -58.67 -15.39
C ALA A 209 -24.00 -57.49 -16.20
N LYS A 210 -22.68 -57.58 -16.52
CA LYS A 210 -22.16 -58.22 -17.75
C LYS A 210 -20.77 -57.66 -18.12
N GLY A 211 -19.77 -58.54 -18.27
CA GLY A 211 -18.77 -58.44 -19.35
C GLY A 211 -17.35 -57.94 -19.04
N GLY A 212 -16.37 -58.82 -19.26
CA GLY A 212 -15.03 -58.47 -19.79
C GLY A 212 -13.89 -58.35 -18.76
N SER A 213 -13.16 -59.42 -18.43
CA SER A 213 -12.02 -60.04 -19.16
C SER A 213 -10.64 -59.37 -18.93
N GLY A 214 -9.70 -60.13 -18.35
CA GLY A 214 -8.24 -59.90 -18.36
C GLY A 214 -7.60 -59.95 -16.94
N LYS A 215 -7.20 -61.11 -16.38
CA LYS A 215 -5.88 -61.79 -16.50
C LYS A 215 -4.73 -60.76 -16.49
N THR A 216 -3.77 -60.69 -15.55
CA THR A 216 -2.90 -61.73 -14.93
C THR A 216 -2.23 -61.13 -13.67
N ALA A 217 -2.24 -61.78 -12.50
CA ALA A 217 -1.21 -62.69 -11.93
C ALA A 217 -0.14 -62.01 -11.03
N GLY A 218 0.04 -62.58 -9.82
CA GLY A 218 1.15 -62.38 -8.88
C GLY A 218 0.92 -61.24 -7.87
N GLY A 219 0.71 -61.43 -6.57
CA GLY A 219 1.24 -62.44 -5.67
C GLY A 219 2.51 -61.91 -4.98
N GLN A 220 2.35 -61.18 -3.88
CA GLN A 220 3.20 -61.11 -2.66
C GLN A 220 3.25 -59.72 -2.02
N THR A 221 2.88 -59.72 -0.74
CA THR A 221 3.07 -58.68 0.27
C THR A 221 4.53 -58.22 0.38
N PRO A 222 4.82 -56.91 0.56
CA PRO A 222 6.09 -56.50 1.13
C PRO A 222 5.92 -56.09 2.59
N ASP A 223 6.64 -56.82 3.43
CA ASP A 223 6.87 -56.61 4.83
C ASP A 223 7.25 -55.18 5.24
N LYS A 224 6.87 -54.89 6.48
CA LYS A 224 7.23 -53.74 7.32
C LYS A 224 8.74 -53.61 7.61
N LYS A 225 9.62 -53.57 6.60
CA LYS A 225 11.07 -53.34 6.78
C LYS A 225 11.73 -52.33 5.82
N ALA A 226 10.97 -51.62 4.99
CA ALA A 226 11.53 -50.67 4.01
C ALA A 226 11.52 -49.17 4.43
N MET A 227 11.21 -48.83 5.69
CA MET A 227 10.98 -47.43 6.08
C MET A 227 12.17 -46.71 6.76
N ASN A 228 13.36 -47.33 6.86
CA ASN A 228 14.49 -46.78 7.62
C ASN A 228 15.68 -46.26 6.79
N LYS A 229 15.54 -46.04 5.48
CA LYS A 229 16.61 -45.49 4.61
C LYS A 229 16.60 -43.95 4.46
N LYS A 230 15.96 -43.20 5.34
CA LYS A 230 16.21 -41.75 5.46
C LYS A 230 17.33 -41.53 6.48
N GLY A 231 18.54 -41.28 5.99
CA GLY A 231 19.69 -40.92 6.82
C GLY A 231 19.40 -39.74 7.76
N PRO A 232 20.24 -39.51 8.78
CA PRO A 232 19.98 -38.54 9.82
C PRO A 232 19.73 -37.13 9.26
N ASN A 233 18.67 -36.48 9.74
CA ASN A 233 18.26 -35.11 9.42
C ASN A 233 19.47 -34.15 9.45
N ALA A 234 19.56 -33.18 8.53
CA ALA A 234 20.65 -32.20 8.48
C ALA A 234 20.91 -31.49 9.83
N LYS A 235 19.86 -31.24 10.62
CA LYS A 235 20.00 -30.73 11.99
C LYS A 235 20.71 -31.70 12.93
N ARG A 236 20.50 -33.01 12.75
CA ARG A 236 21.18 -34.05 13.51
C ARG A 236 22.64 -34.19 13.06
N LYS A 237 22.92 -34.18 11.74
CA LYS A 237 24.29 -34.15 11.21
C LYS A 237 25.11 -32.97 11.75
N TYR A 238 24.53 -31.76 11.79
CA TYR A 238 25.21 -30.60 12.37
C TYR A 238 25.48 -30.75 13.87
N LYS A 239 24.51 -31.31 14.63
CA LYS A 239 24.68 -31.56 16.06
C LYS A 239 25.70 -32.67 16.32
N ASP A 240 25.73 -33.70 15.50
CA ASP A 240 26.68 -34.79 15.60
C ASP A 240 28.10 -34.29 15.25
N GLN A 241 28.25 -33.40 14.26
CA GLN A 241 29.52 -32.72 13.98
C GLN A 241 29.97 -31.78 15.09
N ARG A 242 29.05 -30.98 15.65
CA ARG A 242 29.38 -30.01 16.70
C ARG A 242 29.59 -30.64 18.07
N PHE A 243 28.90 -31.75 18.34
CA PHE A 243 28.77 -32.27 19.69
C PHE A 243 29.03 -33.78 19.80
N GLY A 244 29.33 -34.49 18.72
CA GLY A 244 29.53 -35.94 18.73
C GLY A 244 28.22 -36.74 18.89
N PHE A 245 28.29 -38.04 18.57
CA PHE A 245 27.14 -38.95 18.60
C PHE A 245 26.98 -39.59 19.99
N GLY A 246 26.12 -39.02 20.84
CA GLY A 246 25.48 -39.77 21.94
C GLY A 246 26.34 -40.48 23.01
N GLY A 247 27.60 -40.08 23.25
CA GLY A 247 28.48 -40.67 24.28
C GLY A 247 29.26 -39.66 25.14
N LYS A 248 29.91 -40.13 26.23
CA LYS A 248 30.64 -39.31 27.23
C LYS A 248 31.63 -38.34 26.56
N LYS A 249 31.41 -37.04 26.74
CA LYS A 249 32.18 -35.92 26.17
C LYS A 249 33.23 -35.36 27.13
N SER A 250 33.90 -36.23 27.89
CA SER A 250 34.95 -35.77 28.79
C SER A 250 36.23 -35.58 27.97
N GLY A 251 36.71 -34.35 27.83
CA GLY A 251 38.00 -34.05 27.18
C GLY A 251 37.91 -33.23 25.88
N THR A 252 36.87 -33.40 25.06
CA THR A 252 36.77 -32.72 23.74
C THR A 252 36.36 -31.24 23.79
N LYS A 253 36.06 -30.71 24.98
CA LYS A 253 35.81 -29.27 25.21
C LYS A 253 37.00 -28.54 25.82
N TRP A 254 38.13 -29.20 26.04
CA TRP A 254 39.32 -28.54 26.58
C TRP A 254 40.01 -27.75 25.47
N ASN A 255 40.45 -26.54 25.78
CA ASN A 255 41.25 -25.75 24.85
C ASN A 255 42.56 -26.49 24.60
N THR A 256 42.83 -26.83 23.35
CA THR A 256 44.15 -27.30 22.94
C THR A 256 45.04 -26.08 22.66
N LYS A 257 46.36 -26.25 22.73
CA LYS A 257 47.32 -25.17 22.43
C LYS A 257 47.05 -24.55 21.05
N ASP A 258 46.58 -25.37 20.11
CA ASP A 258 46.20 -24.97 18.76
C ASP A 258 44.87 -24.21 18.71
N SER A 259 43.88 -24.55 19.56
CA SER A 259 42.59 -23.83 19.61
C SER A 259 42.64 -22.50 20.37
N HIS A 260 43.66 -22.26 21.21
CA HIS A 260 43.81 -20.99 21.92
C HIS A 260 44.14 -19.82 20.98
N ASN A 261 44.87 -20.09 19.89
CA ASN A 261 45.33 -19.08 18.93
C ASN A 261 44.50 -19.02 17.64
N ASP A 262 43.52 -19.92 17.44
CA ASP A 262 42.69 -19.95 16.24
C ASP A 262 41.56 -18.90 16.29
N VAL A 263 41.83 -17.73 15.74
CA VAL A 263 40.85 -16.64 15.53
C VAL A 263 40.24 -16.65 14.13
N SER A 264 40.48 -17.67 13.30
CA SER A 264 40.02 -17.71 11.90
C SER A 264 38.49 -17.71 11.77
N GLY A 265 37.79 -18.23 12.78
CA GLY A 265 36.33 -18.19 12.87
C GLY A 265 35.74 -16.83 13.29
N PHE A 266 36.57 -15.88 13.76
CA PHE A 266 36.12 -14.58 14.24
C PHE A 266 35.88 -13.62 13.07
N ARG A 267 34.62 -13.52 12.64
CA ARG A 267 34.18 -12.57 11.61
C ARG A 267 33.96 -11.18 12.21
N ALA A 268 35.03 -10.40 12.35
CA ALA A 268 35.00 -9.02 12.83
C ALA A 268 33.97 -8.13 12.10
N LYS A 269 33.78 -8.36 10.79
CA LYS A 269 32.78 -7.67 9.94
C LYS A 269 31.32 -7.92 10.33
N VAL A 270 31.01 -9.04 11.00
CA VAL A 270 29.66 -9.40 11.43
C VAL A 270 29.42 -8.99 12.89
N ALA A 271 30.44 -9.10 13.74
CA ALA A 271 30.36 -8.77 15.16
C ALA A 271 30.26 -7.24 15.41
N HIS A 272 30.91 -6.42 14.59
CA HIS A 272 30.75 -4.97 14.61
C HIS A 272 30.06 -4.55 13.32
N GLY A 273 28.72 -4.54 13.36
CA GLY A 273 27.86 -4.11 12.26
C GLY A 273 28.16 -2.67 11.82
N LYS A 274 29.12 -2.52 10.90
CA LYS A 274 29.28 -1.35 10.05
C LYS A 274 29.46 -1.86 8.62
N GLY A 275 28.35 -2.30 8.04
CA GLY A 275 28.22 -2.56 6.62
C GLY A 275 28.31 -1.25 5.84
N GLY A 276 29.54 -0.74 5.71
CA GLY A 276 29.88 0.34 4.80
C GLY A 276 29.91 -0.18 3.36
N LYS A 277 29.10 0.46 2.53
CA LYS A 277 29.21 0.51 1.07
C LYS A 277 30.67 0.60 0.60
N GLY A 278 30.98 -0.13 -0.47
CA GLY A 278 31.95 0.30 -1.49
C GLY A 278 33.33 -0.35 -1.41
N GLY A 279 33.79 -0.86 -2.56
CA GLY A 279 35.20 -1.11 -2.80
C GLY A 279 35.51 -2.35 -3.62
N LYS A 280 35.22 -2.32 -4.93
CA LYS A 280 35.94 -3.12 -5.92
C LYS A 280 36.70 -2.12 -6.81
N GLY A 281 38.04 -2.22 -6.76
CA GLY A 281 39.09 -1.69 -7.67
C GLY A 281 38.91 -0.28 -8.26
N GLY A 282 39.84 0.66 -8.15
CA GLY A 282 41.29 0.52 -8.13
C GLY A 282 41.88 1.07 -9.44
N LYS A 283 42.26 2.35 -9.44
CA LYS A 283 43.38 2.87 -10.25
C LYS A 283 43.86 4.19 -9.65
N ALA A 284 45.13 4.19 -9.27
CA ALA A 284 45.86 5.34 -8.76
C ALA A 284 46.35 6.23 -9.92
N GLY A 285 46.42 7.54 -9.66
CA GLY A 285 47.07 8.55 -10.48
C GLY A 285 47.15 9.87 -9.67
N PRO A 286 48.32 10.52 -9.55
CA PRO A 286 48.61 11.41 -8.42
C PRO A 286 48.35 12.88 -8.76
N GLY A 287 47.72 13.62 -7.84
CA GLY A 287 47.62 15.07 -7.98
C GLY A 287 46.53 15.64 -7.08
N GLY A 288 46.92 16.42 -6.06
CA GLY A 288 45.99 17.18 -5.25
C GLY A 288 46.34 17.23 -3.77
N LYS A 289 47.38 18.01 -3.44
CA LYS A 289 47.45 18.66 -2.12
C LYS A 289 46.17 19.46 -1.92
N GLY A 290 45.45 19.23 -0.81
CA GLY A 290 44.34 20.08 -0.45
C GLY A 290 43.61 19.65 0.81
N GLY A 291 43.80 20.41 1.89
CA GLY A 291 42.74 20.64 2.87
C GLY A 291 42.55 19.58 3.96
N ARG A 292 43.39 19.61 4.99
CA ARG A 292 42.97 19.23 6.35
C ARG A 292 41.98 20.30 6.85
N GLY A 293 40.69 20.02 6.77
CA GLY A 293 39.64 20.73 7.50
C GLY A 293 39.04 19.81 8.57
N PRO A 294 38.81 20.28 9.82
CA PRO A 294 38.24 19.45 10.85
C PRO A 294 36.74 19.29 10.58
N SER A 295 36.34 18.12 10.07
CA SER A 295 34.92 17.76 10.00
C SER A 295 34.38 17.64 11.42
N LYS A 296 33.47 18.55 11.79
CA LYS A 296 32.65 18.55 13.01
C LYS A 296 32.10 17.15 13.27
N GLY A 297 32.75 16.44 14.18
CA GLY A 297 32.28 15.17 14.70
C GLY A 297 31.02 15.37 15.53
N GLY A 298 29.86 14.99 14.97
CA GLY A 298 28.66 14.80 15.75
C GLY A 298 28.95 13.84 16.91
N THR A 299 28.69 14.31 18.13
CA THR A 299 28.90 13.56 19.38
C THR A 299 28.15 12.23 19.30
N LYS A 300 28.90 11.13 19.17
CA LYS A 300 28.34 9.79 19.31
C LYS A 300 27.82 9.65 20.74
N ARG A 301 26.49 9.58 20.87
CA ARG A 301 25.79 9.32 22.12
C ARG A 301 26.44 8.15 22.86
N PRO A 302 26.91 8.32 24.11
CA PRO A 302 27.47 7.23 24.89
C PRO A 302 26.43 6.11 25.07
N GLY A 303 26.90 4.86 24.96
CA GLY A 303 26.10 3.66 25.12
C GLY A 303 25.43 3.58 26.50
N LYS A 304 24.36 2.77 26.62
CA LYS A 304 23.51 2.66 27.82
C LYS A 304 24.31 2.49 29.12
N ASN A 305 25.39 1.71 29.11
CA ASN A 305 26.21 1.46 30.30
C ASN A 305 27.04 2.69 30.73
N ALA A 306 27.55 3.46 29.78
CA ALA A 306 28.27 4.71 30.07
C ALA A 306 27.33 5.77 30.66
N ARG A 307 26.08 5.81 30.18
CA ARG A 307 25.04 6.73 30.68
C ARG A 307 24.61 6.41 32.11
N LYS A 308 24.56 5.13 32.48
CA LYS A 308 24.22 4.69 33.85
C LYS A 308 25.33 5.03 34.84
N LYS A 309 26.61 4.96 34.43
CA LYS A 309 27.75 5.37 35.27
C LYS A 309 27.81 6.88 35.52
N MET A 310 27.45 7.71 34.53
CA MET A 310 27.44 9.16 34.70
C MET A 310 26.32 9.64 35.63
N LYS A 311 25.19 8.93 35.68
CA LYS A 311 24.06 9.26 36.56
C LYS A 311 24.31 8.94 38.05
N GLY A 312 25.38 8.22 38.37
CA GLY A 312 25.82 7.96 39.75
C GLY A 312 27.00 8.83 40.19
N ARG A 313 27.34 9.87 39.42
CA ARG A 313 28.39 10.86 39.75
C ARG A 313 27.82 12.27 39.90
N SER A 314 26.53 12.41 40.23
CA SER A 314 25.96 13.63 40.81
C SER A 314 25.82 13.44 42.30
#